data_AF-A0A419SML6-F1
#
_entry.id   AF-A0A419SML6-F1
#
_cell.length_a   1.000
_cell.length_b   1.000
_cell.length_c   1.000
_cell.angle_alpha   90.00
_cell.angle_beta   90.00
_cell.angle_gamma   90.00
#
_symmetry.space_group_name_H-M   'P 1'
#
loop_
_entity.id
_entity.type
_entity.pdbx_description
1 polymer ?
#
loop_
_entity_poly.entity_id
_entity_poly.type
_entity_poly.pdbx_seq_one_letter_code
_entity_poly.pdbx_strand_id
1 'polypeptide(L)'
;MDFIKTTYRLEGLSEKIFLDRYSDKDLDPDHIGEGDTVVVLTKDDPRFPMKEVGVVSSRDGDEVTIQLRSGEQITTTPEKMVKALEETPDKLWDRLAYTMSRCEQTPEKQQEWENKFRYLLDDWKLVPGGRIAAGAGTNDELTLFNCYVIPSPHDSRGGIMQTLSEMTEIMSRGGGVGINLSSLRPRRALVKGVNGSSSGSVSWGGLFSYTTGLIEQGGSRRGM
;
A
#
# COMPACT_ATOMS: atom_id res chain seq x y z
N MET A 1 -7.32 10.09 35.60
CA MET A 1 -6.03 10.68 35.22
C MET A 1 -6.26 11.15 33.80
N ASP A 2 -6.68 12.41 33.65
CA ASP A 2 -7.03 12.98 32.35
C ASP A 2 -5.73 13.21 31.58
N PHE A 3 -5.41 12.27 30.70
CA PHE A 3 -4.38 12.48 29.70
C PHE A 3 -4.92 13.55 28.75
N ILE A 4 -4.27 14.72 28.72
CA ILE A 4 -4.48 15.70 27.66
C ILE A 4 -4.19 14.96 26.35
N LYS A 5 -5.24 14.63 25.60
CA LYS A 5 -5.12 13.98 24.29
C LYS A 5 -4.44 14.99 23.39
N THR A 6 -3.14 14.84 23.18
CA THR A 6 -2.40 15.71 22.26
C THR A 6 -2.85 15.29 20.87
N THR A 7 -3.73 16.07 20.26
CA THR A 7 -4.18 15.81 18.88
C THR A 7 -2.96 15.97 17.97
N TYR A 8 -2.39 14.86 17.52
CA TYR A 8 -1.24 14.87 16.63
C TYR A 8 -1.69 15.29 15.24
N ARG A 9 -1.59 16.59 14.95
CA ARG A 9 -1.76 17.09 13.59
C ARG A 9 -0.44 16.92 12.85
N LEU A 10 -0.43 16.00 11.89
CA LEU A 10 0.69 15.88 10.96
C LEU A 10 0.70 17.10 10.04
N GLU A 11 1.90 17.59 9.71
CA GLU A 11 2.09 18.74 8.83
C GLU A 11 3.17 18.45 7.77
N GLY A 12 3.07 19.15 6.65
CA GLY A 12 4.04 19.07 5.56
C GLY A 12 4.22 17.65 5.01
N LEU A 13 5.47 17.18 4.95
CA LEU A 13 5.79 15.87 4.37
C LEU A 13 5.14 14.70 5.16
N SER A 14 4.98 14.86 6.48
CA SER A 14 4.42 13.79 7.32
C SER A 14 2.93 13.57 7.05
N GLU A 15 2.15 14.65 6.91
CA GLU A 15 0.74 14.63 6.50
C GLU A 15 0.60 13.98 5.13
N LYS A 16 1.43 14.41 4.18
CA LYS A 16 1.45 13.89 2.82
C LYS A 16 1.72 12.39 2.76
N ILE A 17 2.74 11.90 3.47
CA ILE A 17 3.04 10.47 3.52
C ILE A 17 1.90 9.70 4.18
N PHE A 18 1.30 10.24 5.25
CA PHE A 18 0.17 9.62 5.93
C PHE A 18 -1.03 9.45 5.00
N LEU A 19 -1.49 10.54 4.38
CA LEU A 19 -2.65 10.54 3.49
C LEU A 19 -2.40 9.75 2.19
N ASP A 20 -1.16 9.70 1.69
CA ASP A 20 -0.86 8.91 0.49
C ASP A 20 -0.72 7.41 0.79
N ARG A 21 -0.23 7.00 1.97
CA ARG A 21 0.18 5.60 2.20
C ARG A 21 -0.58 4.82 3.26
N TYR A 22 -1.36 5.48 4.11
CA TYR A 22 -1.93 4.85 5.31
C TYR A 22 -3.39 5.16 5.54
N SER A 23 -3.88 6.34 5.14
CA SER A 23 -5.28 6.70 5.29
C SER A 23 -6.17 5.83 4.42
N ASP A 24 -7.34 5.48 4.95
CA ASP A 24 -8.45 4.99 4.15
C ASP A 24 -8.94 6.08 3.19
N LYS A 25 -9.31 5.64 1.99
CA LYS A 25 -9.56 6.52 0.85
C LYS A 25 -10.73 6.03 0.03
N ASP A 26 -11.54 7.00 -0.41
CA ASP A 26 -12.55 6.77 -1.42
C ASP A 26 -11.91 6.89 -2.81
N LEU A 27 -12.02 5.82 -3.58
CA LEU A 27 -11.47 5.71 -4.93
C LEU A 27 -12.48 6.16 -5.99
N ASP A 28 -13.74 6.42 -5.63
CA ASP A 28 -14.77 6.89 -6.55
C ASP A 28 -14.62 8.40 -6.80
N PRO A 29 -14.28 8.82 -8.03
CA PRO A 29 -14.13 10.24 -8.35
C PRO A 29 -15.44 11.03 -8.20
N ASP A 30 -16.60 10.37 -8.30
CA ASP A 30 -17.90 11.03 -8.20
C ASP A 30 -18.21 11.49 -6.77
N HIS A 31 -17.60 10.87 -5.76
CA HIS A 31 -17.78 11.23 -4.35
C HIS A 31 -16.93 12.43 -3.88
N ILE A 32 -16.15 13.03 -4.78
CA ILE A 32 -15.33 14.21 -4.51
C ILE A 32 -16.19 15.48 -4.56
N GLY A 33 -16.25 16.22 -3.46
CA GLY A 33 -16.99 17.47 -3.34
C GLY A 33 -16.19 18.58 -2.67
N GLU A 34 -16.79 19.77 -2.62
CA GLU A 34 -16.19 20.94 -1.96
C GLU A 34 -15.89 20.68 -0.48
N GLY A 35 -14.71 21.07 -0.02
CA GLY A 35 -14.23 20.87 1.34
C GLY A 35 -13.53 19.54 1.59
N ASP A 36 -13.55 18.60 0.64
CA ASP A 36 -12.87 17.32 0.80
C ASP A 36 -11.34 17.46 0.78
N THR A 37 -10.66 16.75 1.69
CA THR A 37 -9.21 16.55 1.62
C THR A 37 -8.89 15.48 0.59
N VAL A 38 -8.06 15.84 -0.39
CA VAL A 38 -7.68 14.95 -1.50
C VAL A 38 -6.17 14.81 -1.63
N VAL A 39 -5.74 13.62 -2.07
CA VAL A 39 -4.38 13.40 -2.58
C VAL A 39 -4.45 13.44 -4.10
N VAL A 40 -3.83 14.45 -4.72
CA VAL A 40 -3.92 14.76 -6.15
C VAL A 40 -2.59 14.59 -6.86
N LEU A 41 -2.60 14.00 -8.06
CA LEU A 41 -1.46 13.90 -8.94
C LEU A 41 -1.17 15.26 -9.61
N THR A 42 -0.09 15.92 -9.22
CA THR A 42 0.33 17.23 -9.75
C THR A 42 1.33 17.13 -10.89
N LYS A 43 2.11 16.04 -10.95
CA LYS A 43 2.98 15.73 -12.08
C LYS A 43 2.83 14.27 -12.47
N ASP A 44 2.34 14.06 -13.67
CA ASP A 44 2.19 12.75 -14.30
C ASP A 44 3.49 12.37 -15.04
N ASP A 45 4.53 12.00 -14.28
CA ASP A 45 5.75 11.41 -14.83
C ASP A 45 5.66 9.88 -14.75
N PRO A 46 5.84 9.14 -15.86
CA PRO A 46 5.71 7.68 -15.87
C PRO A 46 6.64 6.95 -14.88
N ARG A 47 7.78 7.57 -14.55
CA ARG A 47 8.76 7.00 -13.62
C ARG A 47 8.59 7.55 -12.21
N PHE A 48 8.34 8.84 -12.06
CA PHE A 48 8.31 9.54 -10.78
C PHE A 48 7.09 10.45 -10.64
N PRO A 49 5.87 9.89 -10.53
CA PRO A 49 4.67 10.69 -10.35
C PRO A 49 4.78 11.50 -9.06
N MET A 50 4.37 12.77 -9.10
CA MET A 50 4.30 13.61 -7.90
C MET A 50 2.84 13.82 -7.53
N LYS A 51 2.52 13.47 -6.29
CA LYS A 51 1.24 13.76 -5.67
C LYS A 51 1.40 14.88 -4.66
N GLU A 52 0.36 15.66 -4.43
CA GLU A 52 0.25 16.65 -3.36
C GLU A 52 -1.06 16.46 -2.59
N VAL A 53 -1.14 17.06 -1.40
CA VAL A 53 -2.36 17.11 -0.61
C VAL A 53 -3.00 18.49 -0.78
N GLY A 54 -4.31 18.53 -0.90
CA GLY A 54 -5.07 19.76 -0.96
C GLY A 54 -6.51 19.59 -0.50
N VAL A 55 -7.24 20.70 -0.50
CA VAL A 55 -8.67 20.74 -0.21
C VAL A 55 -9.40 21.22 -1.46
N VAL A 56 -10.46 20.51 -1.83
CA VAL A 56 -11.32 20.92 -2.94
C VAL A 56 -11.99 22.24 -2.60
N SER A 57 -11.73 23.26 -3.42
CA SER A 57 -12.30 24.60 -3.28
C SER A 57 -13.60 24.76 -4.06
N SER A 58 -13.68 24.13 -5.24
CA SER A 58 -14.89 24.09 -6.06
C SER A 58 -14.87 22.90 -7.02
N ARG A 59 -16.05 22.47 -7.45
CA ARG A 59 -16.24 21.48 -8.53
C ARG A 59 -17.30 21.96 -9.50
N ASP A 60 -16.96 22.02 -10.79
CA ASP A 60 -17.88 22.29 -11.90
C ASP A 60 -17.78 21.13 -12.91
N GLY A 61 -18.70 20.17 -12.79
CA GLY A 61 -18.64 18.92 -13.56
C GLY A 61 -17.34 18.15 -13.32
N ASP A 62 -16.55 18.02 -14.39
CA ASP A 62 -15.26 17.31 -14.41
C ASP A 62 -14.06 18.23 -14.15
N GLU A 63 -14.28 19.51 -13.87
CA GLU A 63 -13.23 20.43 -13.42
C GLU A 63 -13.30 20.64 -11.91
N VAL A 64 -12.25 20.24 -11.21
CA VAL A 64 -12.12 20.37 -9.76
C VAL A 64 -10.97 21.31 -9.46
N THR A 65 -11.25 22.37 -8.70
CA THR A 65 -10.23 23.32 -8.24
C THR A 65 -9.81 22.98 -6.83
N ILE A 66 -8.51 22.88 -6.59
CA ILE A 66 -7.92 22.39 -5.35
C ILE A 66 -6.95 23.43 -4.82
N GLN A 67 -7.09 23.77 -3.55
CA GLN A 67 -6.10 24.55 -2.82
C GLN A 67 -5.09 23.59 -2.20
N LEU A 68 -3.88 23.54 -2.75
CA LEU A 68 -2.81 22.69 -2.24
C LEU A 68 -2.28 23.20 -0.90
N ARG A 69 -1.76 22.30 -0.08
CA ARG A 69 -1.06 22.64 1.18
C ARG A 69 0.18 23.51 0.96
N SER A 70 0.75 23.51 -0.25
CA SER A 70 1.85 24.40 -0.64
C SER A 70 1.41 25.87 -0.79
N GLY A 71 0.11 26.15 -0.82
CA GLY A 71 -0.45 27.48 -1.10
C GLY A 71 -0.78 27.72 -2.57
N GLU A 72 -0.36 26.83 -3.47
CA GLU A 72 -0.73 26.87 -4.89
C GLU A 72 -2.18 26.39 -5.10
N GLN A 73 -2.86 27.00 -6.06
CA GLN A 73 -4.18 26.54 -6.51
C GLN A 73 -4.02 25.88 -7.89
N ILE A 74 -4.62 24.70 -8.04
CA ILE A 74 -4.61 23.96 -9.30
C ILE A 74 -6.03 23.58 -9.70
N THR A 75 -6.27 23.42 -11.00
CA THR A 75 -7.51 22.86 -11.54
C THR A 75 -7.19 21.61 -12.33
N THR A 76 -7.89 20.52 -12.03
CA THR A 76 -7.67 19.23 -12.69
C THR A 76 -8.95 18.38 -12.65
N THR A 77 -8.87 17.16 -13.17
CA THR A 77 -10.03 16.26 -13.26
C THR A 77 -10.12 15.32 -12.04
N PRO A 78 -11.33 14.93 -11.60
CA PRO A 78 -11.55 14.04 -10.46
C PRO A 78 -10.71 12.75 -10.48
N GLU A 79 -10.45 12.17 -11.65
CA GLU A 79 -9.74 10.90 -11.80
C GLU A 79 -8.26 10.96 -11.40
N LYS A 80 -7.71 12.17 -11.30
CA LYS A 80 -6.32 12.40 -10.88
C LYS A 80 -6.15 12.54 -9.38
N MET A 81 -7.22 12.36 -8.61
CA MET A 81 -7.16 12.47 -7.16
C MET A 81 -8.00 11.40 -6.46
N VAL A 82 -7.73 11.23 -5.19
CA VAL A 82 -8.47 10.33 -4.31
C VAL A 82 -8.82 11.07 -3.03
N LYS A 83 -10.03 10.84 -2.54
CA LYS A 83 -10.54 11.49 -1.32
C LYS A 83 -10.06 10.75 -0.09
N ALA A 84 -9.48 11.47 0.86
CA ALA A 84 -9.09 10.90 2.15
C ALA A 84 -10.30 10.84 3.08
N LEU A 85 -10.65 9.63 3.53
CA LEU A 85 -11.68 9.41 4.56
C LEU A 85 -11.09 9.59 5.96
N GLU A 86 -9.81 9.23 6.10
CA GLU A 86 -9.03 9.37 7.33
C GLU A 86 -7.98 10.47 7.22
N GLU A 87 -8.26 11.61 7.85
CA GLU A 87 -7.37 12.77 7.77
C GLU A 87 -6.32 12.83 8.88
N THR A 88 -6.45 12.01 9.92
CA THR A 88 -5.57 12.05 11.10
C THR A 88 -5.15 10.65 11.55
N PRO A 89 -3.97 10.51 12.18
CA PRO A 89 -3.56 9.25 12.80
C PRO A 89 -4.56 8.71 13.82
N ASP A 90 -5.27 9.58 14.55
CA ASP A 90 -6.32 9.14 15.48
C ASP A 90 -7.44 8.36 14.78
N LYS A 91 -7.90 8.81 13.60
CA LYS A 91 -8.90 8.08 12.80
C LYS A 91 -8.37 6.71 12.36
N LEU A 92 -7.11 6.66 11.91
CA LEU A 92 -6.42 5.39 11.61
C LEU A 92 -6.41 4.48 12.85
N TRP A 93 -6.08 5.01 14.03
CA TRP A 93 -6.06 4.23 15.27
C TRP A 93 -7.44 3.70 15.66
N ASP A 94 -8.49 4.49 15.46
CA ASP A 94 -9.88 4.06 15.67
C ASP A 94 -10.23 2.90 14.73
N ARG A 95 -9.95 3.02 13.42
CA ARG A 95 -10.14 1.92 12.45
C ARG A 95 -9.39 0.67 12.87
N LEU A 96 -8.08 0.79 13.16
CA LEU A 96 -7.24 -0.35 13.51
C LEU A 96 -7.73 -1.06 14.77
N ALA A 97 -8.07 -0.31 15.82
CA ALA A 97 -8.58 -0.88 17.06
C ALA A 97 -9.91 -1.61 16.84
N TYR A 98 -10.83 -1.00 16.09
CA TYR A 98 -12.11 -1.59 15.70
C TYR A 98 -11.90 -2.87 14.89
N THR A 99 -11.11 -2.83 13.81
CA THR A 99 -10.88 -3.99 12.94
C THR A 99 -10.23 -5.15 13.69
N MET A 100 -9.21 -4.88 14.49
CA MET A 100 -8.50 -5.94 15.23
C MET A 100 -9.38 -6.60 16.30
N SER A 101 -10.30 -5.87 16.91
CA SER A 101 -11.19 -6.43 17.93
C SER A 101 -12.22 -7.40 17.35
N ARG A 102 -12.54 -7.31 16.05
CA ARG A 102 -13.56 -8.14 15.39
C ARG A 102 -13.27 -9.64 15.39
N CYS A 103 -12.04 -10.07 15.67
CA CYS A 103 -11.70 -11.50 15.79
C CYS A 103 -12.25 -12.14 17.08
N GLU A 104 -12.67 -11.32 18.05
CA GLU A 104 -13.21 -11.77 19.33
C GLU A 104 -14.65 -12.29 19.20
N GLN A 105 -15.00 -13.27 20.03
CA GLN A 105 -16.22 -14.06 19.84
C GLN A 105 -17.52 -13.36 20.23
N THR A 106 -17.48 -12.45 21.22
CA THR A 106 -18.69 -11.78 21.73
C THR A 106 -18.59 -10.27 21.61
N PRO A 107 -19.72 -9.54 21.49
CA PRO A 107 -19.72 -8.08 21.43
C PRO A 107 -19.04 -7.43 22.64
N GLU A 108 -19.18 -8.00 23.83
CA GLU A 108 -18.55 -7.50 25.06
C GLU A 108 -17.03 -7.62 24.97
N LYS A 109 -16.53 -8.74 24.42
CA LYS A 109 -15.10 -8.95 24.21
C LYS A 109 -14.56 -8.05 23.11
N GLN A 110 -15.29 -7.89 22.01
CA GLN A 110 -14.93 -6.95 20.93
C GLN A 110 -14.77 -5.54 21.49
N GLN A 111 -15.72 -5.05 22.28
CA GLN A 111 -15.63 -3.72 22.89
C GLN A 111 -14.48 -3.62 23.91
N GLU A 112 -14.27 -4.66 24.74
CA GLU A 112 -13.16 -4.72 25.70
C GLU A 112 -11.81 -4.59 24.98
N TRP A 113 -11.61 -5.37 23.91
CA TRP A 113 -10.36 -5.40 23.16
C TRP A 113 -10.16 -4.19 22.28
N GLU A 114 -11.21 -3.63 21.69
CA GLU A 114 -11.15 -2.37 20.95
C GLU A 114 -10.59 -1.26 21.84
N ASN A 115 -11.11 -1.10 23.06
CA ASN A 115 -10.62 -0.11 24.01
C ASN A 115 -9.14 -0.34 24.38
N LYS A 116 -8.72 -1.60 24.54
CA LYS A 116 -7.33 -1.95 24.86
C LYS A 116 -6.39 -1.70 23.67
N PHE A 117 -6.78 -2.08 22.46
CA PHE A 117 -6.00 -1.80 21.25
C PHE A 117 -5.89 -0.31 21.02
N ARG A 118 -6.99 0.44 21.17
CA ARG A 118 -6.99 1.88 21.02
C ARG A 118 -6.03 2.56 22.00
N TYR A 119 -6.02 2.12 23.26
CA TYR A 119 -5.09 2.59 24.28
C TYR A 119 -3.61 2.28 23.95
N LEU A 120 -3.32 1.13 23.34
CA LEU A 120 -1.99 0.74 22.89
C LEU A 120 -1.51 1.55 21.68
N LEU A 121 -2.42 1.95 20.80
CA LEU A 121 -2.10 2.77 19.62
C LEU A 121 -2.00 4.27 19.97
N ASP A 122 -2.72 4.71 21.01
CA ASP A 122 -2.62 6.07 21.55
C ASP A 122 -1.18 6.45 21.87
N ASP A 123 -0.82 7.70 21.56
CA ASP A 123 0.50 8.28 21.89
C ASP A 123 1.68 7.45 21.36
N TRP A 124 1.47 6.76 20.23
CA TRP A 124 2.51 5.99 19.54
C TRP A 124 3.17 4.88 20.40
N LYS A 125 2.52 4.42 21.49
CA LYS A 125 3.07 3.36 22.35
C LYS A 125 3.33 2.07 21.57
N LEU A 126 2.51 1.81 20.56
CA LEU A 126 2.69 0.76 19.57
C LEU A 126 2.47 1.33 18.17
N VAL A 127 3.41 1.05 17.26
CA VAL A 127 3.29 1.41 15.85
C VAL A 127 3.23 0.11 15.04
N PRO A 128 2.09 -0.20 14.40
CA PRO A 128 1.94 -1.43 13.64
C PRO A 128 2.76 -1.38 12.34
N GLY A 129 3.06 -2.56 11.80
CA GLY A 129 3.72 -2.67 10.51
C GLY A 129 2.93 -1.97 9.41
N GLY A 130 3.63 -1.35 8.45
CA GLY A 130 2.99 -0.44 7.52
C GLY A 130 1.87 -1.04 6.66
N ARG A 131 1.89 -2.37 6.40
CA ARG A 131 0.78 -3.05 5.70
C ARG A 131 -0.46 -3.23 6.56
N ILE A 132 -0.28 -3.48 7.86
CA ILE A 132 -1.39 -3.54 8.81
C ILE A 132 -2.07 -2.17 8.88
N ALA A 133 -1.29 -1.09 9.02
CA ALA A 133 -1.81 0.27 9.07
C ALA A 133 -2.61 0.65 7.80
N ALA A 134 -2.08 0.33 6.63
CA ALA A 134 -2.71 0.69 5.35
C ALA A 134 -3.92 -0.21 4.98
N GLY A 135 -3.89 -1.49 5.34
CA GLY A 135 -4.84 -2.49 4.82
C GLY A 135 -5.96 -2.90 5.78
N ALA A 136 -5.74 -2.86 7.10
CA ALA A 136 -6.70 -3.44 8.03
C ALA A 136 -8.00 -2.61 8.08
N GLY A 137 -9.10 -3.18 7.60
CA GLY A 137 -10.40 -2.50 7.59
C GLY A 137 -10.63 -1.55 6.42
N THR A 138 -9.75 -1.56 5.41
CA THR A 138 -9.90 -0.74 4.19
C THR A 138 -10.27 -1.60 2.97
N ASN A 139 -9.57 -2.71 2.75
CA ASN A 139 -9.84 -3.63 1.64
C ASN A 139 -9.43 -5.07 1.98
N ASP A 140 -10.38 -6.00 1.89
CA ASP A 140 -10.19 -7.43 2.21
C ASP A 140 -9.32 -8.19 1.18
N GLU A 141 -9.08 -7.63 -0.01
CA GLU A 141 -8.19 -8.23 -1.01
C GLU A 141 -6.70 -8.03 -0.67
N LEU A 142 -6.39 -7.05 0.17
CA LEU A 142 -5.02 -6.75 0.59
C LEU A 142 -4.56 -7.71 1.68
N THR A 143 -3.29 -8.10 1.62
CA THR A 143 -2.67 -8.83 2.73
C THR A 143 -2.16 -7.90 3.82
N LEU A 144 -2.40 -8.30 5.07
CA LEU A 144 -1.82 -7.64 6.26
C LEU A 144 -0.41 -8.15 6.60
N PHE A 145 0.03 -9.24 5.95
CA PHE A 145 1.37 -9.78 6.14
C PHE A 145 2.40 -9.06 5.27
N ASN A 146 3.50 -8.62 5.87
CA ASN A 146 4.56 -7.93 5.13
C ASN A 146 5.48 -8.88 4.36
N CYS A 147 5.79 -10.05 4.93
CA CYS A 147 6.90 -10.88 4.49
C CYS A 147 6.44 -12.29 4.11
N TYR A 148 6.74 -12.68 2.88
CA TYR A 148 6.48 -14.00 2.33
C TYR A 148 7.78 -14.64 1.89
N VAL A 149 7.86 -15.96 2.05
CA VAL A 149 8.89 -16.78 1.43
C VAL A 149 8.17 -17.87 0.65
N ILE A 150 8.39 -17.91 -0.65
CA ILE A 150 7.82 -18.95 -1.52
C ILE A 150 8.88 -20.00 -1.84
N PRO A 151 8.48 -21.26 -2.16
CA PRO A 151 9.41 -22.30 -2.51
C PRO A 151 10.35 -21.90 -3.64
N SER A 152 11.57 -22.45 -3.63
CA SER A 152 12.51 -22.29 -4.74
C SER A 152 11.89 -22.76 -6.06
N PRO A 153 12.10 -22.04 -7.17
CA PRO A 153 11.55 -22.44 -8.46
C PRO A 153 12.09 -23.81 -8.87
N HIS A 154 11.25 -24.68 -9.42
CA HIS A 154 11.74 -25.88 -10.06
C HIS A 154 12.62 -25.50 -11.26
N ASP A 155 13.73 -26.22 -11.46
CA ASP A 155 14.73 -25.95 -12.51
C ASP A 155 14.21 -26.28 -13.94
N SER A 156 13.20 -25.55 -14.36
CA SER A 156 12.49 -25.66 -15.61
C SER A 156 11.80 -24.33 -15.94
N ARG A 157 11.50 -24.10 -17.22
CA ARG A 157 10.76 -22.90 -17.65
C ARG A 157 9.40 -22.80 -16.96
N GLY A 158 8.66 -23.90 -16.87
CA GLY A 158 7.35 -23.93 -16.21
C GLY A 158 7.44 -23.61 -14.71
N GLY A 159 8.43 -24.19 -14.01
CA GLY A 159 8.66 -23.91 -12.60
C GLY A 159 9.00 -22.45 -12.31
N ILE A 160 9.84 -21.84 -13.13
CA ILE A 160 10.19 -20.42 -13.02
C ILE A 160 8.94 -19.54 -13.23
N MET A 161 8.13 -19.84 -14.25
CA MET A 161 6.91 -19.07 -14.53
C MET A 161 5.85 -19.24 -13.43
N GLN A 162 5.72 -20.43 -12.85
CA GLN A 162 4.82 -20.65 -11.72
C GLN A 162 5.24 -19.80 -10.50
N THR A 163 6.51 -19.83 -10.13
CA THR A 163 7.04 -18.98 -9.04
C THR A 163 6.84 -17.50 -9.34
N LEU A 164 6.98 -17.07 -10.60
CA LEU A 164 6.73 -15.69 -11.02
C LEU A 164 5.26 -15.31 -10.85
N SER A 165 4.33 -16.20 -11.20
CA SER A 165 2.89 -15.99 -11.00
C SER A 165 2.55 -15.87 -9.51
N GLU A 166 3.07 -16.75 -8.66
CA GLU A 166 2.87 -16.68 -7.20
C GLU A 166 3.43 -15.39 -6.61
N MET A 167 4.65 -15.01 -6.99
CA MET A 167 5.28 -13.75 -6.60
C MET A 167 4.42 -12.55 -7.01
N THR A 168 3.92 -12.55 -8.25
CA THR A 168 3.09 -11.47 -8.79
C THR A 168 1.80 -11.31 -8.00
N GLU A 169 1.13 -12.42 -7.68
CA GLU A 169 -0.13 -12.42 -6.91
C GLU A 169 0.06 -11.94 -5.46
N ILE A 170 1.14 -12.36 -4.81
CA ILE A 170 1.43 -11.88 -3.45
C ILE A 170 1.74 -10.37 -3.47
N MET A 171 2.52 -9.93 -4.45
CA MET A 171 2.90 -8.53 -4.58
C MET A 171 1.71 -7.64 -4.93
N SER A 172 0.81 -8.06 -5.82
CA SER A 172 -0.39 -7.28 -6.17
C SER A 172 -1.23 -6.96 -4.93
N ARG A 173 -1.32 -7.92 -4.00
CA ARG A 173 -2.03 -7.79 -2.70
C ARG A 173 -1.25 -7.02 -1.63
N GLY A 174 0.00 -6.61 -1.89
CA GLY A 174 0.81 -5.83 -0.94
C GLY A 174 1.99 -6.57 -0.29
N GLY A 175 2.13 -7.88 -0.47
CA GLY A 175 3.17 -8.66 0.19
C GLY A 175 4.56 -8.48 -0.44
N GLY A 176 5.61 -8.48 0.39
CA GLY A 176 7.00 -8.63 -0.08
C GLY A 176 7.39 -10.11 -0.15
N VAL A 177 8.09 -10.52 -1.22
CA VAL A 177 8.40 -11.93 -1.51
C VAL A 177 9.91 -12.17 -1.54
N GLY A 178 10.38 -13.12 -0.73
CA GLY A 178 11.72 -13.67 -0.81
C GLY A 178 11.74 -15.00 -1.59
N ILE A 179 12.70 -15.15 -2.50
CA ILE A 179 12.86 -16.34 -3.34
C ILE A 179 14.31 -16.82 -3.31
N ASN A 180 14.52 -18.10 -3.03
CA ASN A 180 15.84 -18.73 -3.17
C ASN A 180 16.01 -19.32 -4.58
N LEU A 181 16.95 -18.77 -5.35
CA LEU A 181 17.22 -19.17 -6.75
C LEU A 181 18.27 -20.28 -6.91
N SER A 182 18.76 -20.85 -5.81
CA SER A 182 19.83 -21.87 -5.82
C SER A 182 19.42 -23.19 -6.48
N SER A 183 18.11 -23.41 -6.65
CA SER A 183 17.58 -24.56 -7.39
C SER A 183 17.85 -24.48 -8.89
N LEU A 184 18.05 -23.28 -9.45
CA LEU A 184 18.26 -23.10 -10.88
C LEU A 184 19.69 -23.45 -11.27
N ARG A 185 19.84 -24.24 -12.34
CA ARG A 185 21.16 -24.67 -12.81
C ARG A 185 22.05 -23.48 -13.20
N PRO A 186 23.38 -23.58 -13.02
CA PRO A 186 24.29 -22.47 -13.31
C PRO A 186 24.33 -22.14 -14.79
N ARG A 187 24.88 -20.96 -15.11
CA ARG A 187 25.11 -20.52 -16.48
C ARG A 187 25.97 -21.53 -17.24
N ARG A 188 25.66 -21.75 -18.52
CA ARG A 188 26.29 -22.74 -19.43
C ARG A 188 25.99 -24.21 -19.11
N ALA A 189 25.22 -24.53 -18.07
CA ALA A 189 24.76 -25.90 -17.87
C ALA A 189 23.92 -26.38 -19.06
N LEU A 190 24.09 -27.65 -19.45
CA LEU A 190 23.38 -28.24 -20.58
C LEU A 190 21.86 -28.24 -20.35
N VAL A 191 21.11 -27.80 -21.37
CA VAL A 191 19.65 -27.83 -21.37
C VAL A 191 19.16 -28.99 -22.22
N LYS A 192 18.77 -30.07 -21.55
CA LYS A 192 18.19 -31.26 -22.19
C LYS A 192 16.99 -30.87 -23.05
N GLY A 193 16.90 -31.44 -24.26
CA GLY A 193 15.77 -31.29 -25.18
C GLY A 193 15.84 -30.12 -26.17
N VAL A 194 16.69 -29.11 -25.95
CA VAL A 194 16.84 -27.97 -26.88
C VAL A 194 18.26 -27.76 -27.38
N ASN A 195 19.17 -28.71 -27.07
CA ASN A 195 20.60 -28.68 -27.39
C ASN A 195 21.27 -27.31 -27.12
N GLY A 196 20.86 -26.67 -26.01
CA GLY A 196 21.26 -25.32 -25.64
C GLY A 196 21.94 -25.25 -24.28
N SER A 197 22.28 -24.04 -23.87
CA SER A 197 22.96 -23.77 -22.59
C SER A 197 22.13 -22.84 -21.70
N SER A 198 22.16 -23.06 -20.39
CA SER A 198 21.39 -22.27 -19.42
C SER A 198 21.91 -20.84 -19.31
N SER A 199 21.00 -19.89 -19.14
CA SER A 199 21.30 -18.50 -18.78
C SER A 199 21.80 -18.35 -17.34
N GLY A 200 21.45 -19.29 -16.45
CA GLY A 200 21.84 -19.28 -15.04
C GLY A 200 20.87 -18.54 -14.12
N SER A 201 20.97 -18.80 -12.81
CA SER A 201 20.09 -18.25 -11.77
C SER A 201 20.05 -16.73 -11.75
N VAL A 202 21.18 -16.04 -11.93
CA VAL A 202 21.26 -14.57 -11.91
C VAL A 202 20.45 -13.93 -13.05
N SER A 203 20.49 -14.51 -14.26
CA SER A 203 19.70 -13.99 -15.39
C SER A 203 18.20 -14.14 -15.15
N TRP A 204 17.76 -15.25 -14.55
CA TRP A 204 16.36 -15.40 -14.14
C TRP A 204 16.00 -14.52 -12.93
N GLY A 205 16.95 -14.26 -12.03
CA GLY A 205 16.82 -13.24 -10.98
C GLY A 205 16.48 -11.86 -11.56
N GLY A 206 17.06 -11.53 -12.72
CA GLY A 206 16.71 -10.32 -13.47
C GLY A 206 15.25 -10.28 -13.93
N LEU A 207 14.64 -11.41 -14.28
CA LEU A 207 13.21 -11.48 -14.61
C LEU A 207 12.35 -11.15 -13.37
N PHE A 208 12.61 -11.81 -12.24
CA PHE A 208 11.88 -11.54 -11.00
C PHE A 208 12.03 -10.07 -10.57
N SER A 209 13.25 -9.52 -10.65
CA SER A 209 13.52 -8.11 -10.35
C SER A 209 12.87 -7.14 -11.34
N TYR A 210 12.75 -7.49 -12.62
CA TYR A 210 12.03 -6.64 -13.56
C TYR A 210 10.54 -6.60 -13.22
N THR A 211 9.96 -7.74 -12.88
CA THR A 211 8.56 -7.84 -12.47
C THR A 211 8.24 -7.05 -11.20
N THR A 212 9.17 -6.93 -10.23
CA THR A 212 8.91 -6.09 -9.04
C THR A 212 8.64 -4.63 -9.41
N GLY A 213 9.31 -4.11 -10.44
CA GLY A 213 9.14 -2.75 -10.94
C GLY A 213 7.85 -2.50 -11.72
N LEU A 214 7.15 -3.57 -12.14
CA LEU A 214 5.88 -3.48 -12.86
C LEU A 214 4.66 -3.45 -11.92
N ILE A 215 4.84 -3.83 -10.66
CA ILE A 215 3.74 -4.03 -9.71
C ILE A 215 3.78 -2.93 -8.65
N GLU A 216 2.69 -2.17 -8.57
CA GLU A 216 2.40 -1.32 -7.42
C GLU A 216 1.69 -2.15 -6.34
N GLN A 217 2.44 -2.54 -5.32
CA GLN A 217 2.00 -3.38 -4.21
C GLN A 217 0.87 -2.72 -3.40
N GLY A 218 -0.35 -3.24 -3.54
CA GLY A 218 -1.54 -2.73 -2.85
C GLY A 218 -1.87 -1.28 -3.21
N GLY A 219 -1.64 -0.88 -4.47
CA GLY A 219 -2.06 0.41 -5.02
C GLY A 219 -1.37 1.66 -4.47
N SER A 220 -0.33 1.52 -3.63
CA SER A 220 0.32 2.67 -2.97
C SER A 220 1.84 2.57 -2.79
N ARG A 221 2.44 1.39 -2.99
CA ARG A 221 3.89 1.18 -2.78
C ARG A 221 4.49 0.37 -3.90
N ARG A 222 5.64 0.76 -4.44
CA ARG A 222 6.40 -0.12 -5.35
C ARG A 222 7.19 -1.16 -4.55
N GLY A 223 7.25 -2.39 -5.07
CA GLY A 223 8.15 -3.41 -4.53
C GLY A 223 9.61 -3.00 -4.73
N MET A 224 10.46 -3.34 -3.76
CA MET A 224 11.92 -3.27 -3.90
C MET A 224 12.49 -4.65 -4.15
#